data_AF-G2FFE5-F1
#
_entry.id   AF-G2FFE5-F1
#
_cell.length_a   1.000
_cell.length_b   1.000
_cell.length_c   1.000
_cell.angle_alpha   90.00
_cell.angle_beta   90.00
_cell.angle_gamma   90.00
#
_symmetry.space_group_name_H-M   'P 1'
#
loop_
_entity.id
_entity.type
_entity.pdbx_description
1 polymer ?
#
loop_
_entity_poly.entity_id
_entity_poly.type
_entity_poly.pdbx_seq_one_letter_code
_entity_poly.pdbx_strand_id
1 'polypeptide(L)'
;MRGTEGGVIPSLRQQGMVFRYDNFGEEVSQEINPHALGIHQEVRAVPLPEDLPKQPRRGDEVAIMVDVKATAAAAAKAGIAALKGEPGPTYDSLLYAGSLILWHTGRETSLEAAANRLRTVLDSGNTLNRLR
;
A
#
# COMPACT_ATOMS: atom_id res chain seq x y z
N MET A 1 -3.97 -9.49 9.12
CA MET A 1 -4.57 -8.36 8.37
C MET A 1 -5.31 -8.90 7.16
N ARG A 2 -6.48 -8.33 6.82
CA ARG A 2 -7.14 -8.55 5.53
C ARG A 2 -7.21 -7.22 4.80
N GLY A 3 -6.50 -7.10 3.69
CA GLY A 3 -6.50 -5.89 2.88
C GLY A 3 -7.73 -5.76 1.99
N THR A 4 -7.80 -4.65 1.25
CA THR A 4 -8.88 -4.39 0.29
C THR A 4 -8.88 -5.44 -0.81
N GLU A 5 -10.07 -5.95 -1.15
CA GLU A 5 -10.28 -6.87 -2.29
C GLU A 5 -9.46 -8.17 -2.20
N GLY A 6 -9.15 -8.60 -0.97
CA GLY A 6 -8.33 -9.79 -0.72
C GLY A 6 -6.82 -9.53 -0.77
N GLY A 7 -6.40 -8.28 -0.94
CA GLY A 7 -5.00 -7.87 -0.86
C GLY A 7 -4.44 -7.88 0.55
N VAL A 8 -3.19 -7.40 0.67
CA VAL A 8 -2.42 -7.39 1.92
C VAL A 8 -2.20 -5.99 2.51
N ILE A 9 -2.73 -4.94 1.87
CA ILE A 9 -2.66 -3.56 2.36
C ILE A 9 -4.06 -3.13 2.83
N PRO A 10 -4.21 -2.48 3.99
CA PRO A 10 -5.50 -1.97 4.44
C PRO A 10 -6.03 -0.89 3.49
N SER A 11 -7.31 -0.57 3.62
CA SER A 11 -7.92 0.49 2.80
C SER A 11 -7.26 1.83 3.04
N LEU A 12 -6.89 2.53 1.96
CA LEU A 12 -6.32 3.88 2.03
C LEU A 12 -7.35 4.94 2.41
N ARG A 13 -8.65 4.62 2.29
CA ARG A 13 -9.75 5.56 2.48
C ARG A 13 -10.48 5.46 3.81
N GLN A 14 -10.48 4.27 4.42
CA GLN A 14 -11.38 4.00 5.55
C GLN A 14 -10.65 3.22 6.64
N GLN A 15 -11.11 3.39 7.87
CA GLN A 15 -10.59 2.65 9.02
C GLN A 15 -10.73 1.14 8.82
N GLY A 16 -9.82 0.40 9.44
CA GLY A 16 -9.79 -1.05 9.41
C GLY A 16 -9.33 -1.62 10.74
N MET A 17 -9.28 -2.94 10.80
CA MET A 17 -8.81 -3.69 11.96
C MET A 17 -7.64 -4.57 11.54
N VAL A 18 -6.59 -4.60 12.34
CA VAL A 18 -5.53 -5.60 12.23
C VAL A 18 -5.51 -6.48 13.47
N PHE A 19 -5.19 -7.74 13.25
CA PHE A 19 -4.92 -8.70 14.30
C PHE A 19 -3.44 -9.01 14.24
N ARG A 20 -2.76 -8.81 15.36
CA ARG A 20 -1.31 -8.92 15.52
C ARG A 20 -1.01 -10.00 16.54
N TYR A 21 -0.03 -10.82 16.20
CA TYR A 21 0.60 -11.80 17.07
C TYR A 21 2.06 -11.42 17.19
N ASP A 22 2.60 -11.40 18.40
CA ASP A 22 4.00 -11.06 18.64
C ASP A 22 4.56 -11.96 19.73
N ASN A 23 5.79 -12.44 19.53
CA ASN A 23 6.54 -13.27 20.49
C ASN A 23 5.73 -14.42 21.14
N PHE A 24 4.97 -15.19 20.35
CA PHE A 24 4.07 -16.26 20.81
C PHE A 24 3.02 -15.83 21.85
N GLY A 25 2.76 -14.52 21.95
CA GLY A 25 1.70 -13.97 22.77
C GLY A 25 0.31 -14.16 22.16
N GLU A 26 -0.69 -13.72 22.92
CA GLU A 26 -2.08 -13.74 22.47
C GLU A 26 -2.32 -12.82 21.27
N GLU A 27 -3.40 -13.11 20.52
CA GLU A 27 -3.86 -12.21 19.48
C GLU A 27 -4.27 -10.87 20.08
N VAL A 28 -3.74 -9.79 19.54
CA VAL A 28 -4.17 -8.43 19.86
C VAL A 28 -4.81 -7.81 18.63
N SER A 29 -6.06 -7.36 18.78
CA SER A 29 -6.73 -6.56 17.77
C SER A 29 -6.40 -5.07 17.95
N GLN A 30 -6.14 -4.38 16.84
CA GLN A 30 -5.81 -2.96 16.83
C GLN A 30 -6.55 -2.28 15.68
N GLU A 31 -7.30 -1.22 15.99
CA GLU A 31 -7.90 -0.36 14.99
C GLU A 31 -6.81 0.48 14.31
N ILE A 32 -6.93 0.62 12.99
CA ILE A 32 -6.02 1.37 12.15
C ILE A 32 -6.81 2.36 11.29
N ASN A 33 -6.36 3.60 11.26
CA ASN A 33 -6.99 4.67 10.50
C ASN A 33 -5.96 5.33 9.57
N PRO A 34 -6.13 5.30 8.23
CA PRO A 34 -5.20 5.95 7.31
C PRO A 34 -5.04 7.46 7.62
N HIS A 35 -6.09 8.13 8.09
CA HIS A 35 -6.02 9.55 8.44
C HIS A 35 -5.09 9.84 9.61
N ALA A 36 -4.95 8.91 10.58
CA ALA A 36 -3.99 9.06 11.67
C ALA A 36 -2.53 9.07 11.16
N LEU A 37 -2.29 8.51 9.97
CA LEU A 37 -0.99 8.52 9.30
C LEU A 37 -0.84 9.68 8.31
N GLY A 38 -1.83 10.56 8.20
CA GLY A 38 -1.88 11.64 7.20
C GLY A 38 -2.18 11.15 5.79
N ILE A 39 -2.80 9.97 5.63
CA ILE A 39 -3.25 9.44 4.34
C ILE A 39 -4.70 9.88 4.11
N HIS A 40 -4.93 10.61 3.02
CA HIS A 40 -6.25 11.16 2.64
C HIS A 40 -6.56 10.79 1.19
N GLN A 41 -6.94 9.54 0.95
CA GLN A 41 -7.23 9.01 -0.38
C GLN A 41 -8.74 8.81 -0.58
N GLU A 42 -9.25 9.21 -1.74
CA GLU A 42 -10.64 8.93 -2.17
C GLU A 42 -10.82 7.48 -2.68
N VAL A 43 -9.70 6.78 -2.91
CA VAL A 43 -9.65 5.40 -3.38
C VAL A 43 -9.32 4.45 -2.24
N ARG A 44 -9.89 3.24 -2.26
CA ARG A 44 -9.59 2.22 -1.24
C ARG A 44 -8.23 1.55 -1.48
N ALA A 45 -7.81 1.43 -2.74
CA ALA A 45 -6.58 0.79 -3.16
C ALA A 45 -5.98 1.56 -4.35
N VAL A 46 -4.72 1.27 -4.68
CA VAL A 46 -4.06 1.84 -5.86
C VAL A 46 -4.86 1.45 -7.12
N PRO A 47 -5.42 2.42 -7.86
CA PRO A 47 -6.22 2.11 -9.04
C PRO A 47 -5.32 1.62 -10.17
N LEU A 48 -5.88 0.78 -11.03
CA LEU A 48 -5.27 0.51 -12.34
C LEU A 48 -5.34 1.77 -13.21
N PRO A 49 -4.29 2.09 -13.98
CA PRO A 49 -4.35 3.18 -14.95
C PRO A 49 -5.51 3.01 -15.93
N GLU A 50 -6.20 4.11 -16.23
CA GLU A 50 -7.39 4.10 -17.10
C GLU A 50 -7.05 3.75 -18.55
N ASP A 51 -5.84 4.07 -18.99
CA ASP A 51 -5.30 3.87 -20.34
C ASP A 51 -4.75 2.45 -20.59
N LEU A 52 -4.86 1.54 -19.61
CA LEU A 52 -4.43 0.16 -19.80
C LEU A 52 -5.22 -0.53 -20.92
N PRO A 53 -4.55 -1.28 -21.81
CA PRO A 53 -5.23 -2.09 -22.82
C PRO A 53 -6.15 -3.10 -22.15
N LYS A 54 -7.42 -3.08 -22.55
CA LYS A 54 -8.48 -3.97 -22.08
C LYS A 54 -8.83 -4.94 -23.20
N GLN A 55 -8.78 -6.23 -22.91
CA GLN A 55 -9.31 -7.27 -23.80
C GLN A 55 -10.58 -7.87 -23.18
N PRO A 56 -11.69 -7.94 -23.92
CA PRO A 56 -12.85 -8.69 -23.44
C PRO A 56 -12.47 -10.16 -23.33
N ARG A 57 -12.76 -10.78 -22.18
CA ARG A 57 -12.57 -12.23 -22.03
C ARG A 57 -13.66 -12.93 -22.85
N ARG A 58 -13.26 -13.81 -23.77
CA ARG A 58 -14.22 -14.52 -24.63
C ARG A 58 -15.13 -15.38 -23.76
N GLY A 59 -16.43 -15.05 -23.70
CA GLY A 59 -17.46 -15.78 -22.96
C GLY A 59 -17.77 -15.26 -21.55
N ASP A 60 -17.18 -14.14 -21.13
CA ASP A 60 -17.48 -13.51 -19.85
C ASP A 60 -17.51 -11.99 -20.02
N GLU A 61 -18.71 -11.45 -20.28
CA GLU A 61 -18.95 -10.02 -20.54
C GLU A 61 -18.60 -9.13 -19.33
N VAL A 62 -18.48 -9.72 -18.14
CA VAL A 62 -18.18 -9.02 -16.89
C VAL A 62 -16.67 -8.97 -16.63
N ALA A 63 -15.91 -9.95 -17.12
CA ALA A 63 -14.47 -10.03 -16.92
C ALA A 63 -13.68 -9.32 -18.03
N ILE A 64 -13.26 -8.08 -17.76
CA ILE A 64 -12.23 -7.42 -18.57
C ILE A 64 -10.88 -8.04 -18.22
N MET A 65 -10.24 -8.70 -19.18
CA MET A 65 -8.83 -9.05 -19.05
C MET A 65 -7.99 -7.81 -19.33
N VAL A 66 -7.24 -7.37 -18.33
CA VAL A 66 -6.17 -6.39 -18.55
C VAL A 66 -4.98 -7.06 -19.21
N ASP A 67 -4.27 -6.33 -20.06
CA ASP A 67 -2.97 -6.78 -20.53
C ASP A 67 -2.01 -6.91 -19.33
N VAL A 68 -1.60 -8.14 -19.05
CA VAL A 68 -0.75 -8.48 -17.88
C VAL A 68 0.60 -7.78 -17.96
N LYS A 69 1.21 -7.68 -19.15
CA LYS A 69 2.52 -7.04 -19.32
C LYS A 69 2.41 -5.54 -19.14
N ALA A 70 1.39 -4.92 -19.74
CA ALA A 70 1.13 -3.49 -19.56
C ALA A 70 0.84 -3.16 -18.10
N THR A 71 0.04 -4.00 -17.42
CA THR A 71 -0.27 -3.86 -15.99
C THR A 71 0.98 -3.97 -15.12
N ALA A 72 1.83 -4.96 -15.38
CA ALA A 72 3.09 -5.13 -14.65
C ALA A 72 4.04 -3.93 -14.86
N ALA A 73 4.17 -3.43 -16.10
CA ALA A 73 4.98 -2.26 -16.39
C ALA A 73 4.44 -0.99 -15.71
N ALA A 74 3.13 -0.80 -15.70
CA ALA A 74 2.48 0.32 -15.01
C ALA A 74 2.69 0.25 -13.48
N ALA A 75 2.51 -0.94 -12.88
CA ALA A 75 2.75 -1.15 -11.46
C ALA A 75 4.21 -0.87 -11.08
N ALA A 76 5.17 -1.35 -11.89
CA ALA A 76 6.60 -1.07 -11.68
C ALA A 76 6.90 0.43 -11.77
N LYS A 77 6.34 1.12 -12.77
CA LYS A 77 6.49 2.57 -12.93
C LYS A 77 5.95 3.33 -11.70
N ALA A 78 4.75 2.99 -11.25
CA ALA A 78 4.14 3.60 -10.07
C ALA A 78 4.95 3.34 -8.79
N GLY A 79 5.46 2.12 -8.63
CA GLY A 79 6.35 1.77 -7.51
C GLY A 79 7.64 2.57 -7.51
N ILE A 80 8.29 2.71 -8.67
CA ILE A 80 9.50 3.53 -8.82
C ILE A 80 9.22 5.00 -8.50
N ALA A 81 8.10 5.56 -8.97
CA ALA A 81 7.67 6.93 -8.66
C ALA A 81 7.49 7.12 -7.15
N ALA A 82 6.80 6.20 -6.48
CA ALA A 82 6.61 6.24 -5.04
C ALA A 82 7.94 6.17 -4.26
N LEU A 83 8.89 5.33 -4.70
CA LEU A 83 10.24 5.24 -4.10
C LEU A 83 11.09 6.51 -4.32
N LYS A 84 10.73 7.35 -5.30
CA LYS A 84 11.32 8.68 -5.50
C LYS A 84 10.66 9.76 -4.64
N GLY A 85 9.62 9.41 -3.87
CA GLY A 85 8.87 10.36 -3.05
C GLY A 85 7.75 11.08 -3.81
N GLU A 86 7.35 10.60 -5.01
CA GLU A 86 6.22 11.19 -5.72
C GLU A 86 4.91 10.87 -4.98
N PRO A 87 4.08 11.87 -4.64
CA PRO A 87 2.85 11.66 -3.88
C PRO A 87 1.79 10.93 -4.73
N GLY A 88 0.96 10.13 -4.08
CA GLY A 88 -0.17 9.45 -4.71
C GLY A 88 -0.54 8.13 -4.02
N PRO A 89 -1.55 7.41 -4.54
CA PRO A 89 -2.06 6.19 -3.91
C PRO A 89 -0.98 5.12 -3.69
N THR A 90 -0.01 5.00 -4.61
CA THR A 90 1.10 4.03 -4.48
C THR A 90 2.06 4.41 -3.37
N TYR A 91 2.37 5.70 -3.22
CA TYR A 91 3.17 6.22 -2.11
C TYR A 91 2.47 5.95 -0.78
N ASP A 92 1.18 6.29 -0.69
CA ASP A 92 0.41 6.10 0.55
C ASP A 92 0.26 4.61 0.90
N SER A 93 0.11 3.75 -0.11
CA SER A 93 0.12 2.30 0.08
C SER A 93 1.45 1.81 0.66
N LEU A 94 2.59 2.27 0.14
CA LEU A 94 3.92 1.93 0.68
C LEU A 94 4.11 2.47 2.10
N LEU A 95 3.72 3.72 2.35
CA LEU A 95 3.77 4.35 3.66
C LEU A 95 2.96 3.55 4.67
N TYR A 96 1.72 3.19 4.34
CA TYR A 96 0.83 2.47 5.25
C TYR A 96 1.37 1.07 5.55
N ALA A 97 1.71 0.31 4.50
CA ALA A 97 2.25 -1.04 4.62
C ALA A 97 3.54 -1.07 5.44
N GLY A 98 4.49 -0.20 5.10
CA GLY A 98 5.76 -0.10 5.79
C GLY A 98 5.60 0.30 7.25
N SER A 99 4.66 1.21 7.55
CA SER A 99 4.42 1.67 8.92
C SER A 99 3.94 0.53 9.80
N LEU A 100 3.04 -0.31 9.26
CA LEU A 100 2.55 -1.51 9.92
C LEU A 100 3.69 -2.51 10.16
N ILE A 101 4.60 -2.69 9.20
CA ILE A 101 5.75 -3.58 9.35
C ILE A 101 6.71 -3.07 10.44
N LEU A 102 7.07 -1.79 10.42
CA LEU A 102 8.00 -1.22 11.41
C LEU A 102 7.42 -1.29 12.83
N TRP A 103 6.14 -0.94 12.98
CA TRP A 103 5.44 -1.05 14.25
C TRP A 103 5.33 -2.51 14.71
N HIS A 104 4.90 -3.42 13.82
CA HIS A 104 4.70 -4.82 14.15
C HIS A 104 6.01 -5.52 14.57
N THR A 105 7.13 -5.15 13.94
CA THR A 105 8.47 -5.72 14.24
C THR A 105 9.19 -5.01 15.40
N GLY A 106 8.52 -4.08 16.10
CA GLY A 106 9.08 -3.35 17.23
C GLY A 106 10.19 -2.36 16.86
N ARG A 107 10.33 -2.02 15.57
CA ARG A 107 11.30 -1.02 15.10
C ARG A 107 10.86 0.41 15.42
N GLU A 108 9.56 0.59 15.65
CA GLU A 108 8.94 1.84 16.07
C GLU A 108 7.84 1.56 17.09
N THR A 109 7.65 2.48 18.04
CA THR A 109 6.76 2.28 19.19
C THR A 109 5.30 2.61 18.91
N SER A 110 5.01 3.37 17.85
CA SER A 110 3.66 3.68 17.39
C SER A 110 3.59 3.71 15.87
N LEU A 111 2.37 3.65 15.34
CA LEU A 111 2.13 3.76 13.91
C LEU A 111 2.46 5.17 13.39
N GLU A 112 2.20 6.24 14.15
CA GLU A 112 2.61 7.60 13.75
C GLU A 112 4.13 7.74 13.68
N ALA A 113 4.88 7.20 14.65
CA ALA A 113 6.34 7.23 14.62
C ALA A 113 6.89 6.50 13.39
N ALA A 114 6.32 5.33 13.08
CA ALA A 114 6.64 4.56 11.89
C ALA A 114 6.35 5.31 10.58
N ALA A 115 5.18 5.96 10.48
CA ALA A 115 4.82 6.74 9.31
C ALA A 115 5.74 7.95 9.12
N ASN A 116 6.06 8.69 10.18
CA ASN A 116 6.94 9.84 10.09
C ASN A 116 8.37 9.45 9.65
N ARG A 117 8.89 8.34 10.18
CA ARG A 117 10.18 7.80 9.76
C ARG A 117 10.16 7.38 8.28
N LEU A 118 9.12 6.68 7.84
CA LEU A 118 9.01 6.25 6.45
C LEU A 118 8.85 7.42 5.48
N ARG A 119 8.02 8.41 5.83
CA ARG A 119 7.86 9.65 5.06
C ARG A 119 9.20 10.33 4.84
N THR A 120 9.97 10.55 5.91
CA THR A 120 11.32 11.13 5.83
C THR A 120 12.22 10.37 4.84
N VAL A 121 12.14 9.05 4.85
CA VAL A 121 12.97 8.19 4.00
C VAL A 121 12.48 8.19 2.55
N LEU A 122 11.18 8.07 2.30
CA LEU A 122 10.58 8.13 0.96
C LEU A 122 10.78 9.51 0.31
N ASP A 123 10.53 10.58 1.05
CA ASP A 123 10.63 11.97 0.58
C ASP A 123 12.07 12.37 0.25
N SER A 124 13.06 11.68 0.81
CA SER A 124 14.46 11.87 0.41
C SER A 124 14.75 11.42 -1.04
N GLY A 125 13.84 10.65 -1.65
CA GLY A 125 14.00 10.04 -2.98
C GLY A 125 15.10 8.95 -3.06
N ASN A 126 15.85 8.74 -1.97
CA ASN A 126 17.00 7.85 -1.95
C ASN A 126 16.62 6.37 -1.76
N THR A 127 15.34 6.06 -1.49
CA THR A 127 14.93 4.66 -1.31
C THR A 127 15.09 3.84 -2.58
N LEU A 128 14.94 4.47 -3.76
CA LEU A 128 15.17 3.85 -5.04
C LEU A 128 16.59 3.27 -5.18
N ASN A 129 17.59 3.85 -4.49
CA ASN A 129 18.97 3.35 -4.54
C ASN A 129 19.11 1.93 -3.96
N ARG A 130 18.15 1.46 -3.15
CA ARG A 130 18.13 0.11 -2.57
C ARG A 130 17.58 -0.97 -3.51
N LEU A 131 17.04 -0.60 -4.66
CA LEU A 131 16.48 -1.53 -5.65
C LEU A 131 17.52 -2.06 -6.65
N ARG A 132 18.76 -1.57 -6.57
CA ARG A 132 19.84 -1.86 -7.53
C ARG A 132 20.53 -3.19 -7.27
#